data_AF-A0A1Q7UUW1-F1
#
_entry.id   AF-A0A1Q7UUW1-F1
#
_cell.length_a   1.000
_cell.length_b   1.000
_cell.length_c   1.000
_cell.angle_alpha   90.00
_cell.angle_beta   90.00
_cell.angle_gamma   90.00
#
_symmetry.space_group_name_H-M   'P 1'
#
loop_
_entity.id
_entity.type
_entity.pdbx_description
1 polymer ?
#
loop_
_entity_poly.entity_id
_entity_poly.type
_entity_poly.pdbx_seq_one_letter_code
_entity_poly.pdbx_strand_id
1 'polypeptide(L)'
;MPEHVHLLISEPERGTLPQAIQSLKQGVARRLALREKDSFWQARYYDFNVWSERKFVEKLKYIHRNPVRRGLVEHPEDWSWSSFGHYLTGDRGVIEIESHWTARIREKAGILPTVRVRTIENPTKAELEWGTLLELFRRYG
;
A
#
# COMPACT_ATOMS: atom_id res chain seq x y z
N MET A 1 -10.64 -6.52 -7.72
CA MET A 1 -11.49 -7.50 -8.44
C MET A 1 -12.92 -7.00 -8.39
N PRO A 2 -13.85 -7.54 -9.22
CA PRO A 2 -15.18 -6.97 -9.36
C PRO A 2 -15.97 -6.85 -8.05
N GLU A 3 -15.76 -7.77 -7.12
CA GLU A 3 -16.53 -7.88 -5.88
C GLU A 3 -15.76 -7.55 -4.59
N HIS A 4 -14.42 -7.40 -4.67
CA HIS A 4 -13.61 -7.01 -3.51
C HIS A 4 -12.30 -6.32 -3.89
N VAL A 5 -11.73 -5.64 -2.89
CA VAL A 5 -10.46 -4.89 -3.00
C VAL A 5 -9.43 -5.44 -2.01
N HIS A 6 -8.16 -5.43 -2.40
CA HIS A 6 -7.03 -5.60 -1.49
C HIS A 6 -6.26 -4.30 -1.41
N LEU A 7 -5.95 -3.88 -0.20
CA LEU A 7 -5.22 -2.65 0.08
C LEU A 7 -3.96 -3.01 0.88
N LEU A 8 -2.85 -2.41 0.50
CA LEU A 8 -1.60 -2.43 1.27
C LEU A 8 -1.34 -0.98 1.66
N ILE A 9 -1.54 -0.68 2.94
CA ILE A 9 -1.54 0.69 3.45
C ILE A 9 -0.65 0.78 4.68
N SER A 10 0.02 1.93 4.83
CA SER A 10 0.69 2.30 6.06
C SER A 10 -0.32 2.72 7.11
N GLU A 11 0.07 2.66 8.39
CA GLU A 11 -0.76 3.19 9.48
C GLU A 11 -1.10 4.67 9.19
N PRO A 12 -2.39 5.07 9.27
CA PRO A 12 -2.78 6.45 9.03
C PRO A 12 -2.07 7.41 10.01
N GLU A 13 -1.70 8.59 9.53
CA GLU A 13 -1.07 9.62 10.37
C GLU A 13 -2.01 10.15 11.46
N ARG A 14 -3.32 10.10 11.20
CA ARG A 14 -4.38 10.59 12.09
C ARG A 14 -5.48 9.55 12.22
N GLY A 15 -5.92 9.30 13.45
CA GLY A 15 -6.92 8.28 13.75
C GLY A 15 -6.37 6.86 13.74
N THR A 16 -7.25 5.89 13.64
CA THR A 16 -6.91 4.46 13.62
C THR A 16 -7.26 3.82 12.28
N LEU A 17 -6.60 2.71 11.93
CA LEU A 17 -6.94 1.91 10.75
C LEU A 17 -8.46 1.62 10.61
N PRO A 18 -9.19 1.14 11.65
CA PRO A 18 -10.64 0.94 11.55
C PRO A 18 -11.42 2.21 11.16
N GLN A 19 -11.05 3.37 11.71
CA GLN A 19 -11.69 4.64 11.37
C GLN A 19 -11.43 5.03 9.91
N ALA A 20 -10.22 4.78 9.40
CA ALA A 20 -9.88 5.02 8.01
C ALA A 20 -10.69 4.12 7.07
N ILE A 21 -10.78 2.82 7.36
CA ILE A 21 -11.58 1.87 6.57
C ILE A 21 -13.08 2.20 6.64
N GLN A 22 -13.60 2.57 7.81
CA GLN A 22 -14.98 3.02 7.96
C GLN A 22 -15.28 4.24 7.09
N SER A 23 -14.40 5.24 7.12
CA SER A 23 -14.52 6.46 6.31
C SER A 23 -14.51 6.14 4.81
N LEU A 24 -13.62 5.24 4.37
CA LEU A 24 -13.58 4.77 2.97
C LEU A 24 -14.90 4.12 2.55
N LYS A 25 -15.39 3.14 3.33
CA LYS A 25 -16.64 2.42 3.03
C LYS A 25 -17.83 3.38 2.95
N GLN A 26 -17.94 4.31 3.91
CA GLN A 26 -19.00 5.32 3.93
C GLN A 26 -18.90 6.29 2.74
N GLY A 27 -17.69 6.72 2.38
CA GLY A 27 -17.48 7.61 1.24
C GLY A 27 -17.96 6.97 -0.08
N VAL A 28 -17.63 5.71 -0.31
CA VAL A 28 -18.11 4.96 -1.49
C VAL A 28 -19.62 4.76 -1.44
N ALA A 29 -20.18 4.37 -0.29
CA ALA A 29 -21.63 4.18 -0.15
C ALA A 29 -22.42 5.45 -0.46
N ARG A 30 -21.95 6.61 0.03
CA ARG A 30 -22.55 7.91 -0.28
C ARG A 30 -22.43 8.26 -1.76
N ARG A 31 -21.27 8.05 -2.38
CA ARG A 31 -21.04 8.37 -3.80
C ARG A 31 -21.91 7.51 -4.73
N LEU A 32 -22.19 6.28 -4.34
CA LEU A 32 -23.07 5.36 -5.07
C LEU A 32 -24.55 5.52 -4.69
N ALA A 33 -24.89 6.48 -3.81
CA ALA A 33 -26.24 6.70 -3.29
C ALA A 33 -26.90 5.43 -2.72
N LEU A 34 -26.09 4.57 -2.09
CA LEU A 34 -26.55 3.32 -1.48
C LEU A 34 -27.43 3.62 -0.27
N ARG A 35 -28.55 2.90 -0.18
CA ARG A 35 -29.46 2.92 0.96
C ARG A 35 -28.95 1.95 2.03
N GLU A 36 -29.41 2.12 3.26
CA GLU A 36 -29.00 1.26 4.38
C GLU A 36 -29.26 -0.24 4.13
N LYS A 37 -30.31 -0.56 3.37
CA LYS A 37 -30.66 -1.93 2.98
C LYS A 37 -29.76 -2.52 1.89
N ASP A 38 -28.93 -1.72 1.24
CA ASP A 38 -28.09 -2.17 0.13
C ASP A 38 -26.79 -2.75 0.72
N SER A 39 -26.68 -4.09 0.73
CA SER A 39 -25.56 -4.84 1.32
C SER A 39 -24.29 -4.84 0.45
N PHE A 40 -23.85 -3.66 0.03
CA PHE A 40 -22.69 -3.50 -0.86
C PHE A 40 -21.36 -3.88 -0.20
N TRP A 41 -21.15 -3.46 1.05
CA TRP A 41 -19.94 -3.79 1.81
C TRP A 41 -20.19 -4.94 2.78
N GLN A 42 -19.26 -5.89 2.85
CA GLN A 42 -19.18 -6.80 3.98
C GLN A 42 -18.97 -6.01 5.28
N ALA A 43 -19.62 -6.44 6.37
CA ALA A 43 -19.59 -5.73 7.66
C ALA A 43 -18.17 -5.58 8.21
N ARG A 44 -17.39 -6.68 8.20
CA ARG A 44 -15.99 -6.67 8.65
C ARG A 44 -15.02 -6.56 7.47
N TYR A 45 -13.79 -6.17 7.76
CA TYR A 45 -12.66 -6.33 6.85
C TYR A 45 -11.70 -7.36 7.45
N TYR A 46 -10.82 -7.92 6.61
CA TYR A 46 -9.74 -8.79 7.05
C TYR A 46 -8.42 -8.01 6.95
N ASP A 47 -7.63 -8.04 8.03
CA ASP A 47 -6.32 -7.40 8.10
C ASP A 47 -5.21 -8.38 8.45
N PHE A 48 -4.00 -7.99 8.05
CA PHE A 48 -2.78 -8.73 8.32
C PHE A 48 -1.62 -7.74 8.41
N ASN A 49 -0.95 -7.70 9.56
CA ASN A 49 0.17 -6.78 9.78
C ASN A 49 1.41 -7.22 8.98
N VAL A 50 2.01 -6.27 8.26
CA VAL A 50 3.20 -6.49 7.44
C VAL A 50 4.37 -5.71 8.04
N TRP A 51 5.32 -6.43 8.63
CA TRP A 51 6.44 -5.83 9.38
C TRP A 51 7.79 -5.91 8.67
N SER A 52 7.89 -6.67 7.58
CA SER A 52 9.15 -6.84 6.86
C SER A 52 8.98 -6.56 5.38
N GLU A 53 10.05 -6.06 4.76
CA GLU A 53 10.12 -5.84 3.32
C GLU A 53 9.81 -7.11 2.53
N ARG A 54 10.36 -8.26 2.96
CA ARG A 54 10.08 -9.55 2.33
C ARG A 54 8.57 -9.85 2.30
N LYS A 55 7.88 -9.61 3.43
CA LYS A 55 6.43 -9.84 3.52
C LYS A 55 5.64 -8.82 2.72
N PHE A 56 6.10 -7.56 2.68
CA PHE A 56 5.54 -6.51 1.83
C PHE A 56 5.58 -6.93 0.36
N VAL A 57 6.76 -7.32 -0.15
CA VAL A 57 6.94 -7.76 -1.54
C VAL A 57 6.09 -9.01 -1.84
N GLU A 58 6.04 -9.97 -0.92
CA GLU A 58 5.20 -11.16 -1.04
C GLU A 58 3.71 -10.79 -1.22
N LYS A 59 3.18 -9.91 -0.36
CA LYS A 59 1.78 -9.47 -0.40
C LYS A 59 1.48 -8.60 -1.62
N LEU A 60 2.39 -7.71 -2.00
CA LEU A 60 2.27 -6.91 -3.22
C LEU A 60 2.16 -7.80 -4.46
N LYS A 61 3.08 -8.78 -4.61
CA LYS A 61 3.03 -9.76 -5.70
C LYS A 61 1.75 -10.58 -5.69
N TYR A 62 1.26 -10.96 -4.51
CA TYR A 62 -0.02 -11.66 -4.39
C TYR A 62 -1.18 -10.80 -4.93
N ILE A 63 -1.27 -9.53 -4.52
CA ILE A 63 -2.33 -8.62 -4.95
C ILE A 63 -2.33 -8.44 -6.47
N HIS A 64 -1.16 -8.16 -7.05
CA HIS A 64 -1.01 -7.96 -8.50
C HIS A 64 -1.30 -9.22 -9.32
N ARG A 65 -1.00 -10.42 -8.79
CA ARG A 65 -1.28 -11.68 -9.48
C ARG A 65 -2.71 -12.18 -9.29
N ASN A 66 -3.49 -11.59 -8.39
CA ASN A 66 -4.82 -12.10 -8.07
C ASN A 66 -5.79 -12.04 -9.27
N PRO A 67 -5.85 -10.94 -10.06
CA PRO A 67 -6.70 -10.89 -11.26
C PRO A 67 -6.43 -12.03 -12.24
N VAL A 68 -5.14 -12.35 -12.47
CA VAL A 68 -4.72 -13.48 -13.34
C VAL A 68 -5.12 -14.82 -12.74
N ARG A 69 -4.84 -15.03 -11.45
CA ARG A 69 -5.20 -16.29 -10.75
C ARG A 69 -6.71 -16.57 -10.74
N ARG A 70 -7.52 -15.52 -10.86
CA ARG A 70 -8.98 -15.61 -10.94
C ARG A 70 -9.51 -15.67 -12.37
N GLY A 71 -8.64 -15.68 -13.38
CA GLY A 71 -9.02 -15.73 -14.78
C GLY A 71 -9.73 -14.47 -15.27
N LEU A 72 -9.52 -13.31 -14.62
CA LEU A 72 -10.12 -12.05 -15.05
C LEU A 72 -9.35 -11.40 -16.22
N VAL A 73 -8.06 -11.69 -16.31
CA VAL A 73 -7.11 -11.19 -17.31
C VAL A 73 -6.02 -12.24 -17.54
N GLU A 74 -5.34 -12.18 -18.68
CA GLU A 74 -4.20 -13.06 -19.00
C GLU A 74 -2.92 -12.61 -18.30
N HIS A 75 -2.66 -11.29 -18.26
CA HIS A 75 -1.48 -10.71 -17.63
C HIS A 75 -1.85 -9.68 -16.54
N PRO A 76 -0.99 -9.47 -15.51
CA PRO A 76 -1.27 -8.49 -14.46
C PRO A 76 -1.46 -7.04 -14.95
N GLU A 77 -0.75 -6.65 -16.00
CA GLU A 77 -0.81 -5.33 -16.66
C GLU A 77 -2.17 -5.04 -17.30
N ASP A 78 -2.90 -6.07 -17.74
CA ASP A 78 -4.22 -5.91 -18.34
C ASP A 78 -5.28 -5.49 -17.30
N TRP A 79 -4.97 -5.66 -16.01
CA TRP A 79 -5.86 -5.26 -14.93
C TRP A 79 -5.62 -3.79 -14.53
N SER A 80 -6.30 -2.89 -15.25
CA SER A 80 -6.23 -1.43 -15.06
C SER A 80 -6.61 -0.94 -13.66
N TRP A 81 -7.38 -1.72 -12.90
CA TRP A 81 -7.81 -1.41 -11.53
C TRP A 81 -6.81 -1.90 -10.46
N SER A 82 -5.52 -1.91 -10.76
CA SER A 82 -4.45 -2.18 -9.80
C SER A 82 -3.31 -1.19 -9.94
N SER A 83 -2.44 -1.17 -8.92
CA SER A 83 -1.19 -0.42 -8.97
C SER A 83 -0.11 -1.07 -9.84
N PHE A 84 -0.35 -2.23 -10.47
CA PHE A 84 0.68 -2.97 -11.19
C PHE A 84 1.32 -2.11 -12.30
N GLY A 85 0.49 -1.43 -13.10
CA GLY A 85 0.98 -0.54 -14.16
C GLY A 85 1.92 0.56 -13.66
N HIS A 86 1.63 1.15 -12.49
CA HIS A 86 2.51 2.13 -11.86
C HIS A 86 3.85 1.51 -11.43
N TYR A 87 3.85 0.30 -10.87
CA TYR A 87 5.11 -0.38 -10.52
C TYR A 87 5.93 -0.74 -11.77
N LEU A 88 5.27 -1.07 -12.88
CA LEU A 88 5.92 -1.44 -14.13
C LEU A 88 6.53 -0.23 -14.88
N THR A 89 5.80 0.88 -14.96
CA THR A 89 6.13 2.01 -15.86
C THR A 89 6.53 3.28 -15.12
N GLY A 90 6.13 3.43 -13.85
CA GLY A 90 6.22 4.68 -13.11
C GLY A 90 5.10 5.68 -13.42
N ASP A 91 4.20 5.36 -14.35
CA ASP A 91 3.09 6.24 -14.72
C ASP A 91 2.12 6.46 -13.55
N ARG A 92 1.53 7.65 -13.49
CA ARG A 92 0.54 7.97 -12.47
C ARG A 92 -0.74 7.18 -12.72
N GLY A 93 -1.07 6.30 -11.78
CA GLY A 93 -2.35 5.61 -11.76
C GLY A 93 -3.51 6.51 -11.33
N VAL A 94 -4.71 5.93 -11.24
CA VAL A 94 -5.93 6.61 -10.77
C VAL A 94 -5.76 7.17 -9.35
N ILE A 95 -4.96 6.50 -8.53
CA ILE A 95 -4.62 6.89 -7.17
C ILE A 95 -3.10 6.96 -7.09
N GLU A 96 -2.57 8.04 -6.51
CA GLU A 96 -1.14 8.12 -6.18
C GLU A 96 -0.80 7.09 -5.11
N ILE A 97 0.28 6.36 -5.31
CA ILE A 97 0.77 5.37 -4.35
C ILE A 97 2.20 5.69 -3.94
N GLU A 98 2.56 5.32 -2.72
CA GLU A 98 3.94 5.37 -2.27
C GLU A 98 4.74 4.24 -2.94
N SER A 99 5.75 4.62 -3.71
CA SER A 99 6.64 3.73 -4.44
C SER A 99 8.00 4.39 -4.65
N HIS A 100 8.98 3.62 -5.13
CA HIS A 100 10.29 4.17 -5.51
C HIS A 100 10.19 5.20 -6.64
N TRP A 101 9.22 5.09 -7.55
CA TRP A 101 8.96 6.08 -8.59
C TRP A 101 8.46 7.39 -7.99
N THR A 102 7.44 7.32 -7.12
CA THR A 102 6.87 8.49 -6.45
C THR A 102 7.92 9.19 -5.57
N ALA A 103 8.71 8.41 -4.83
CA ALA A 103 9.81 8.94 -4.01
C ALA A 103 10.83 9.70 -4.87
N ARG A 104 11.31 9.10 -5.98
CA ARG A 104 12.28 9.74 -6.88
C ARG A 104 11.74 11.00 -7.53
N ILE A 105 10.45 11.05 -7.87
CA ILE A 105 9.80 12.24 -8.41
C ILE A 105 9.79 13.36 -7.37
N ARG A 106 9.43 13.04 -6.11
CA ARG A 106 9.41 13.99 -5.01
C ARG A 106 10.80 14.52 -4.67
N GLU A 107 11.80 13.65 -4.61
CA GLU A 107 13.21 14.03 -4.38
C GLU A 107 13.72 15.01 -5.44
N LYS A 108 13.46 14.73 -6.73
CA LYS A 108 13.80 15.65 -7.83
C LYS A 108 13.08 17.00 -7.73
N ALA A 109 11.90 17.04 -7.12
CA ALA A 109 11.14 18.25 -6.86
C ALA A 109 11.58 18.96 -5.56
N GLY A 110 12.60 18.47 -4.86
CA GLY A 110 13.07 19.02 -3.58
C GLY A 110 12.19 18.66 -2.38
N ILE A 111 11.25 17.73 -2.55
CA ILE A 111 10.37 17.22 -1.49
C ILE A 111 11.07 16.01 -0.86
N LEU A 112 11.72 16.22 0.27
CA LEU A 112 12.43 15.15 0.99
C LEU A 112 11.49 14.42 1.96
N PRO A 113 11.54 13.08 2.03
CA PRO A 113 10.74 12.31 2.97
C PRO A 113 11.20 12.60 4.41
N THR A 114 10.26 13.00 5.26
CA THR A 114 10.50 13.12 6.70
C THR A 114 10.40 11.75 7.35
N VAL A 115 11.54 11.10 7.58
CA VAL A 115 11.57 9.83 8.34
C VAL A 115 11.35 10.15 9.82
N ARG A 116 10.17 9.80 10.33
CA ARG A 116 9.91 9.82 11.78
C ARG A 116 10.37 8.48 12.38
N VAL A 117 11.60 8.44 12.87
CA VAL A 117 12.07 7.31 13.68
C VAL A 117 11.32 7.35 15.00
N ARG A 118 10.42 6.39 15.22
CA ARG A 118 9.87 6.13 16.56
C ARG A 118 10.90 5.28 17.30
N THR A 119 11.57 5.85 18.30
CA THR A 119 12.45 5.08 19.17
C THR A 119 11.62 4.04 19.90
N ILE A 120 11.82 2.76 19.59
CA ILE A 120 11.26 1.65 20.36
C ILE A 120 12.18 1.50 21.57
N GLU A 121 11.66 1.64 22.79
CA GLU A 121 12.43 1.61 24.05
C GLU A 121 13.10 0.26 24.37
N ASN A 122 13.06 -0.73 23.46
CA ASN A 122 13.77 -2.00 23.61
C ASN A 122 14.10 -2.60 22.23
N PRO A 123 15.29 -2.31 21.68
CA PRO A 123 15.66 -2.84 20.37
C PRO A 123 16.01 -4.32 20.47
N THR A 124 15.33 -5.14 19.67
CA THR A 124 15.74 -6.55 19.49
C THR A 124 16.93 -6.63 18.54
N LYS A 125 17.70 -7.71 18.61
CA LYS A 125 18.99 -7.94 17.93
C LYS A 125 18.99 -7.67 16.40
N ALA A 126 17.82 -7.61 15.75
CA ALA A 126 17.65 -7.28 14.34
C ALA A 126 17.92 -5.79 14.01
N GLU A 127 17.90 -4.89 15.00
CA GLU A 127 18.06 -3.44 14.77
C GLU A 127 19.52 -2.97 14.70
N LEU A 128 20.45 -3.76 15.25
CA LEU A 128 21.90 -3.51 15.12
C LEU A 128 22.40 -3.63 13.66
N GLU A 129 21.66 -4.29 12.78
CA GLU A 129 21.99 -4.38 11.35
C GLU A 129 21.59 -3.12 10.54
N TRP A 130 20.67 -2.30 11.07
CA TRP A 130 20.25 -1.06 10.38
C TRP A 130 21.32 0.04 10.41
N GLY A 131 22.20 0.03 11.43
CA GLY A 131 23.36 0.91 11.49
C GLY A 131 24.33 0.67 10.31
N THR A 132 24.48 -0.59 9.89
CA THR A 132 25.31 -1.00 8.76
C THR A 132 24.68 -0.62 7.41
N LEU A 133 23.34 -0.58 7.34
CA LEU A 133 22.60 -0.24 6.12
C LEU A 133 22.65 1.27 5.79
N LEU A 134 22.67 2.15 6.79
CA LEU A 134 22.86 3.60 6.60
C LEU A 134 24.28 3.97 6.15
N GLU A 135 25.27 3.13 6.42
CA GLU A 135 26.62 3.26 5.86
C GLU A 135 26.70 2.74 4.42
N LEU A 136 25.98 1.66 4.09
CA LEU A 136 25.93 1.13 2.72
C LEU A 136 25.19 2.06 1.75
N PHE A 137 24.08 2.68 2.17
CA PHE A 137 23.36 3.66 1.35
C PHE A 137 24.17 4.91 1.04
N ARG A 138 25.09 5.32 1.94
CA ARG A 138 26.03 6.42 1.69
C ARG A 138 27.23 6.04 0.83
N ARG A 139 27.55 4.75 0.72
CA ARG A 139 28.76 4.25 0.05
C ARG A 139 28.54 3.83 -1.41
N TYR A 140 27.30 3.53 -1.78
CA TYR A 140 26.94 3.03 -3.12
C TYR A 140 25.82 3.85 -3.79
N GLY A 141 25.48 5.02 -3.26
CA GLY A 141 24.58 6.01 -3.87
C GLY A 141 25.33 7.11 -4.58
#